data_AF-A0A4Q7D4A8-F1
#
_entry.id   AF-A0A4Q7D4A8-F1
#
_cell.length_a   1.000
_cell.length_b   1.000
_cell.length_c   1.000
_cell.angle_alpha   90.00
_cell.angle_beta   90.00
_cell.angle_gamma   90.00
#
_symmetry.space_group_name_H-M   'P 1'
#
loop_
_entity.id
_entity.type
_entity.pdbx_description
1 polymer ?
#
loop_
_entity_poly.entity_id
_entity_poly.type
_entity_poly.pdbx_seq_one_letter_code
_entity_poly.pdbx_strand_id
1 'polypeptide(L)'
;MHKIRLPGLLFLAQATTALAAETPPANDDKGFWYAQTSVYTRHFAPDPEHNNQQNLIGMERNEASGLVYGAATFRNSFRQRAYYAYAGKRYDMAEYPVYLKVTGGAIQGYRGKYRDKIPLNRYGVAPVIIASVGTHYGPMAAELVLLGFNAAMVTTGLRF
;
A
#
# COMPACT_ATOMS: atom_id res chain seq x y z
N MET A 1 23.81 17.10 -48.82
CA MET A 1 22.45 16.56 -48.50
C MET A 1 22.71 15.28 -47.70
N HIS A 2 22.32 15.03 -46.45
CA HIS A 2 21.47 15.65 -45.44
C HIS A 2 22.14 15.41 -44.07
N LYS A 3 22.01 16.36 -43.13
CA LYS A 3 22.52 16.29 -41.75
C LYS A 3 21.60 15.43 -40.87
N ILE A 4 22.12 14.60 -39.97
CA ILE A 4 21.38 14.16 -38.77
C ILE A 4 22.32 14.24 -37.53
N ARG A 5 21.75 14.78 -36.45
CA ARG A 5 22.38 15.38 -35.27
C ARG A 5 22.64 14.34 -34.16
N LEU A 6 23.76 14.52 -33.43
CA LEU A 6 24.02 14.00 -32.07
C LEU A 6 23.13 14.73 -31.03
N PRO A 7 23.17 14.43 -29.71
CA PRO A 7 23.30 13.19 -28.92
C PRO A 7 22.17 13.09 -27.86
N GLY A 8 22.18 12.08 -27.00
CA GLY A 8 21.63 12.22 -25.65
C GLY A 8 20.89 11.02 -25.10
N LEU A 9 21.61 10.08 -24.48
CA LEU A 9 21.03 9.23 -23.44
C LEU A 9 22.08 8.97 -22.38
N LEU A 10 22.13 9.87 -21.40
CA LEU A 10 22.89 9.73 -20.17
C LEU A 10 21.85 9.79 -19.05
N PHE A 11 21.29 8.64 -18.70
CA PHE A 11 20.50 8.47 -17.47
C PHE A 11 21.34 7.64 -16.50
N LEU A 12 22.28 8.32 -15.82
CA LEU A 12 22.79 7.86 -14.53
C LEU A 12 21.73 8.18 -13.47
N ALA A 13 20.91 7.20 -13.09
CA ALA A 13 20.18 7.28 -11.84
C ALA A 13 21.11 6.81 -10.72
N GLN A 14 21.63 7.77 -9.97
CA GLN A 14 22.46 7.54 -8.80
C GLN A 14 21.64 6.83 -7.71
N ALA A 15 22.09 5.64 -7.29
CA ALA A 15 21.66 5.02 -6.05
C ALA A 15 22.51 5.61 -4.91
N THR A 16 22.01 6.65 -4.26
CA THR A 16 22.58 7.11 -2.99
C THR A 16 21.89 6.37 -1.85
N THR A 17 22.66 5.50 -1.21
CA THR A 17 22.39 5.00 0.14
C THR A 17 22.49 6.14 1.14
N ALA A 18 21.41 6.43 1.85
CA ALA A 18 21.45 7.17 3.10
C ALA A 18 20.64 6.40 4.15
N LEU A 19 21.32 5.56 4.94
CA LEU A 19 20.86 5.27 6.30
C LEU A 19 21.30 6.46 7.15
N ALA A 20 20.47 7.51 7.18
CA ALA A 20 20.52 8.49 8.25
C ALA A 20 19.63 7.97 9.39
N ALA A 21 20.21 7.80 10.59
CA ALA A 21 19.41 7.66 11.80
C ALA A 21 18.75 9.02 12.04
N GLU A 22 17.49 9.16 11.62
CA GLU A 22 16.73 10.39 11.78
C GLU A 22 16.23 10.52 13.21
N THR A 23 16.68 11.59 13.86
CA THR A 23 15.97 12.28 14.95
C THR A 23 14.47 12.32 14.62
N PRO A 24 13.55 12.00 15.54
CA PRO A 24 12.13 12.06 15.22
C PRO A 24 11.80 13.46 14.67
N PRO A 25 11.21 13.57 13.46
CA PRO A 25 10.93 14.87 12.89
C PRO A 25 10.04 15.63 13.86
N ALA A 26 10.51 16.81 14.29
CA ALA A 26 9.66 17.82 14.89
C ALA A 26 8.48 18.04 13.95
N ASN A 27 7.26 18.18 14.49
CA ASN A 27 6.01 18.41 13.76
C ASN A 27 6.22 19.42 12.62
N ASP A 28 6.54 18.92 11.43
CA ASP A 28 6.51 19.70 10.20
C ASP A 28 5.09 19.47 9.68
N ASP A 29 4.33 20.54 9.45
CA ASP A 29 2.96 20.49 8.86
C ASP A 29 2.94 19.83 7.46
N LYS A 30 4.09 19.36 6.99
CA LYS A 30 4.30 18.60 5.79
C LYS A 30 4.12 17.13 6.16
N GLY A 31 3.06 16.53 5.65
CA GLY A 31 2.86 15.08 5.76
C GLY A 31 4.04 14.25 5.24
N PHE A 32 3.95 12.93 5.33
CA PHE A 32 5.02 11.99 4.97
C PHE A 32 4.60 11.03 3.85
N TRP A 33 5.59 10.48 3.15
CA TRP A 33 5.42 9.31 2.29
C TRP A 33 5.59 8.02 3.08
N TYR A 34 4.88 6.97 2.70
CA TYR A 34 4.96 5.65 3.31
C TYR A 34 5.09 4.59 2.23
N ALA A 35 6.23 3.91 2.21
CA ALA A 35 6.49 2.76 1.35
C ALA A 35 6.34 1.47 2.15
N GLN A 36 5.52 0.53 1.69
CA GLN A 36 5.12 -0.64 2.48
C GLN A 36 5.09 -1.95 1.70
N THR A 37 5.22 -3.05 2.42
CA THR A 37 5.14 -4.43 1.92
C THR A 37 4.37 -5.34 2.88
N SER A 38 3.82 -6.44 2.37
CA SER A 38 3.14 -7.46 3.18
C SER A 38 4.15 -8.44 3.78
N VAL A 39 4.02 -8.74 5.08
CA VAL A 39 4.87 -9.75 5.76
C VAL A 39 4.11 -11.00 6.17
N TYR A 40 2.80 -10.89 6.39
CA TYR A 40 1.96 -12.03 6.76
C TYR A 40 0.53 -11.82 6.28
N THR A 41 -0.16 -12.89 5.92
CA THR A 41 -1.60 -12.86 5.65
C THR A 41 -2.25 -14.16 6.09
N ARG A 42 -3.45 -14.04 6.65
CA ARG A 42 -4.24 -15.17 7.10
C ARG A 42 -5.69 -14.98 6.68
N HIS A 43 -6.21 -15.98 5.98
CA HIS A 43 -7.64 -16.09 5.69
C HIS A 43 -8.36 -16.62 6.93
N PHE A 44 -9.53 -16.07 7.25
CA PHE A 44 -10.33 -16.52 8.41
C PHE A 44 -10.94 -17.91 8.15
N ALA A 45 -11.32 -18.17 6.90
CA ALA A 45 -11.68 -19.49 6.39
C ALA A 45 -10.59 -19.97 5.41
N PRO A 46 -9.58 -20.73 5.87
CA PRO A 46 -8.49 -21.18 5.02
C PRO A 46 -8.98 -22.22 4.00
N ASP A 47 -8.54 -22.07 2.76
CA ASP A 47 -8.77 -22.99 1.62
C ASP A 47 -7.40 -23.25 0.97
N PRO A 48 -7.08 -24.48 0.54
CA PRO A 48 -5.82 -24.79 -0.14
C PRO A 48 -5.53 -23.91 -1.37
N GLU A 49 -6.56 -23.41 -2.06
CA GLU A 49 -6.39 -22.49 -3.18
C GLU A 49 -5.89 -21.11 -2.74
N HIS A 50 -6.16 -20.68 -1.49
CA HIS A 50 -5.84 -19.35 -1.00
C HIS A 50 -4.33 -19.10 -0.84
N ASN A 51 -3.87 -18.02 -1.47
CA ASN A 51 -2.53 -17.48 -1.34
C ASN A 51 -2.38 -16.66 -0.05
N ASN A 52 -1.41 -17.02 0.80
CA ASN A 52 -1.06 -16.26 2.01
C ASN A 52 0.24 -15.45 1.84
N GLN A 53 0.77 -15.37 0.61
CA GLN A 53 1.93 -14.56 0.25
C GLN A 53 1.53 -13.51 -0.79
N GLN A 54 1.03 -12.38 -0.30
CA GLN A 54 0.46 -11.31 -1.10
C GLN A 54 1.54 -10.59 -1.89
N ASN A 55 2.79 -10.56 -1.43
CA ASN A 55 3.89 -9.83 -2.07
C ASN A 55 3.45 -8.40 -2.42
N LEU A 56 2.80 -7.74 -1.47
CA LEU A 56 2.32 -6.38 -1.62
C LEU A 56 3.52 -5.44 -1.72
N ILE A 57 3.45 -4.47 -2.62
CA ILE A 57 4.30 -3.28 -2.63
C ILE A 57 3.36 -2.09 -2.77
N GLY A 58 3.45 -1.15 -1.84
CA GLY A 58 2.58 0.03 -1.80
C GLY A 58 3.34 1.30 -1.54
N MET A 59 2.80 2.40 -2.07
CA MET A 59 3.23 3.77 -1.80
C MET A 59 2.01 4.60 -1.44
N GLU A 60 2.11 5.33 -0.34
CA GLU A 60 1.03 6.12 0.25
C GLU A 60 1.55 7.49 0.66
N ARG A 61 0.79 8.54 0.36
CA ARG A 61 0.99 9.87 0.92
C ARG A 61 0.07 10.03 2.12
N ASN A 62 0.62 10.48 3.25
CA ASN A 62 -0.11 10.83 4.46
C ASN A 62 0.05 12.34 4.69
N GLU A 63 -1.02 13.11 4.62
CA GLU A 63 -1.00 14.56 4.90
C GLU A 63 -1.19 14.84 6.40
N ALA A 64 -0.71 16.00 6.87
CA ALA A 64 -0.87 16.43 8.27
C ALA A 64 -2.35 16.52 8.71
N SER A 65 -3.27 16.73 7.76
CA SER A 65 -4.71 16.72 8.01
C SER A 65 -5.28 15.33 8.29
N GLY A 66 -4.49 14.27 8.14
CA GLY A 66 -4.92 12.87 8.18
C GLY A 66 -5.50 12.37 6.84
N LEU A 67 -5.53 13.18 5.78
CA LEU A 67 -5.85 12.68 4.44
C LEU A 67 -4.76 11.70 3.99
N VAL A 68 -5.16 10.55 3.46
CA VAL A 68 -4.24 9.59 2.86
C VAL A 68 -4.65 9.27 1.43
N TYR A 69 -3.69 9.02 0.57
CA TYR A 69 -3.95 8.48 -0.77
C TYR A 69 -2.73 7.74 -1.30
N GLY A 70 -2.95 6.71 -2.11
CA GLY A 70 -1.87 5.86 -2.54
C GLY A 70 -2.29 4.80 -3.52
N ALA A 71 -1.32 3.97 -3.86
CA ALA A 71 -1.52 2.79 -4.68
C ALA A 71 -0.69 1.62 -4.17
N ALA A 72 -1.19 0.42 -4.36
CA ALA A 72 -0.49 -0.81 -4.06
C ALA A 72 -0.69 -1.86 -5.14
N THR A 73 0.32 -2.69 -5.35
CA THR A 73 0.21 -3.91 -6.14
C THR A 73 0.47 -5.12 -5.27
N PHE A 74 -0.28 -6.20 -5.49
CA PHE A 74 -0.21 -7.42 -4.69
C PHE A 74 -0.67 -8.62 -5.52
N ARG A 75 -0.54 -9.82 -4.97
CA ARG A 75 -1.16 -11.05 -5.43
C ARG A 75 -2.41 -11.29 -4.62
N ASN A 76 -3.55 -11.39 -5.29
CA ASN A 76 -4.80 -11.73 -4.62
C ASN A 76 -4.78 -13.18 -4.09
N SER A 77 -5.88 -13.59 -3.45
CA SER A 77 -6.06 -14.94 -2.90
C SER A 77 -5.84 -16.06 -3.93
N PHE A 78 -5.92 -15.76 -5.23
CA PHE A 78 -5.75 -16.73 -6.32
C PHE A 78 -4.47 -16.52 -7.11
N ARG A 79 -3.47 -15.86 -6.50
CA ARG A 79 -2.14 -15.59 -7.07
C ARG A 79 -2.16 -14.71 -8.33
N GLN A 80 -3.28 -14.03 -8.61
CA GLN A 80 -3.37 -13.06 -9.71
C GLN A 80 -2.82 -11.72 -9.26
N ARG A 81 -2.03 -11.08 -10.13
CA ARG A 81 -1.56 -9.71 -9.91
C ARG A 81 -2.76 -8.76 -9.89
N ALA A 82 -2.88 -8.01 -8.81
CA ALA A 82 -3.90 -7.01 -8.59
C ALA A 82 -3.29 -5.67 -8.20
N TYR A 83 -4.08 -4.62 -8.37
CA TYR A 83 -3.74 -3.23 -8.11
C TYR A 83 -4.86 -2.59 -7.32
N TYR A 84 -4.52 -1.78 -6.32
CA TYR A 84 -5.46 -1.00 -5.52
C TYR A 84 -5.03 0.45 -5.56
N ALA A 85 -5.90 1.33 -6.04
CA ALA A 85 -5.73 2.78 -5.95
C ALA A 85 -6.78 3.32 -4.98
N TYR A 86 -6.37 4.18 -4.05
CA TYR A 86 -7.20 4.54 -2.91
C TYR A 86 -6.93 5.93 -2.36
N ALA A 87 -7.94 6.44 -1.65
CA ALA A 87 -7.85 7.60 -0.77
C ALA A 87 -8.62 7.31 0.52
N GLY A 88 -8.36 8.07 1.58
CA GLY A 88 -8.96 7.79 2.86
C GLY A 88 -8.58 8.76 3.96
N LYS A 89 -8.81 8.32 5.19
CA LYS A 89 -8.49 9.08 6.39
C LYS A 89 -7.73 8.21 7.38
N ARG A 90 -6.67 8.80 7.95
CA ARG A 90 -5.93 8.31 9.10
C ARG A 90 -6.31 9.14 10.33
N TYR A 91 -6.48 8.45 11.45
CA TYR A 91 -6.82 9.01 12.74
C TYR A 91 -5.76 8.55 13.76
N ASP A 92 -4.83 9.43 14.08
CA ASP A 92 -3.79 9.19 15.07
C ASP A 92 -4.35 9.34 16.48
N MET A 93 -3.98 8.41 17.37
CA MET A 93 -4.32 8.48 18.79
C MET A 93 -3.36 9.43 19.51
N ALA A 94 -3.87 10.30 20.38
CA ALA A 94 -3.04 11.32 21.03
C ALA A 94 -2.04 10.73 22.04
N GLU A 95 -2.44 9.66 22.74
CA GLU A 95 -1.68 9.13 23.89
C GLU A 95 -0.80 7.93 23.55
N TYR A 96 -1.04 7.27 22.40
CA TYR A 96 -0.36 6.05 22.01
C TYR A 96 0.14 6.15 20.57
N PRO A 97 1.25 5.49 20.20
CA PRO A 97 1.77 5.48 18.83
C PRO A 97 0.95 4.55 17.94
N VAL A 98 -0.37 4.68 17.97
CA VAL A 98 -1.35 3.84 17.29
C VAL A 98 -2.28 4.74 16.47
N TYR A 99 -2.71 4.25 15.32
CA TYR A 99 -3.65 4.97 14.46
C TYR A 99 -4.66 4.00 13.84
N LEU A 100 -5.85 4.52 13.57
CA LEU A 100 -6.85 3.88 12.73
C LEU A 100 -6.76 4.48 11.32
N LYS A 101 -6.88 3.65 10.29
CA LYS A 101 -6.94 4.10 8.91
C LYS A 101 -8.11 3.44 8.20
N VAL A 102 -8.85 4.23 7.44
CA VAL A 102 -9.93 3.74 6.59
C VAL A 102 -9.71 4.31 5.19
N THR A 103 -9.58 3.42 4.22
CA THR A 103 -9.39 3.77 2.81
C THR A 103 -10.56 3.25 1.98
N GLY A 104 -10.97 4.03 1.00
CA GLY A 104 -11.89 3.63 -0.06
C GLY A 104 -11.17 3.76 -1.40
N GLY A 105 -11.43 2.81 -2.29
CA GLY A 105 -10.75 2.82 -3.58
C GLY A 105 -11.26 1.76 -4.53
N ALA A 106 -10.43 1.49 -5.54
CA ALA A 106 -10.75 0.58 -6.62
C ALA A 106 -9.66 -0.48 -6.78
N ILE A 107 -10.06 -1.75 -6.79
CA ILE A 107 -9.19 -2.89 -7.03
C ILE A 107 -9.41 -3.43 -8.44
N GLN A 108 -8.33 -3.61 -9.20
CA GLN A 108 -8.33 -4.29 -10.49
C GLN A 108 -7.42 -5.51 -10.44
N GLY A 109 -7.85 -6.65 -11.00
CA GLY A 109 -6.99 -7.83 -11.14
C GLY A 109 -7.65 -9.18 -10.91
N TYR A 110 -8.88 -9.21 -10.38
CA TYR A 110 -9.68 -10.42 -10.26
C TYR A 110 -10.30 -10.76 -11.62
N ARG A 111 -9.85 -11.86 -12.22
CA ARG A 111 -10.17 -12.24 -13.61
C ARG A 111 -10.60 -13.70 -13.71
N GLY A 112 -11.26 -14.05 -14.82
CA GLY A 112 -11.70 -15.41 -15.12
C GLY A 112 -12.71 -15.92 -14.10
N LYS A 113 -12.57 -17.19 -13.68
CA LYS A 113 -13.47 -17.82 -12.68
C LYS A 113 -13.51 -17.12 -11.31
N TYR A 114 -12.55 -16.23 -11.03
CA TYR A 114 -12.45 -15.50 -9.76
C TYR A 114 -12.94 -14.05 -9.82
N ARG A 115 -13.48 -13.60 -10.96
CA ARG A 115 -13.97 -12.23 -11.13
C ARG A 115 -14.97 -11.85 -10.04
N ASP A 116 -15.92 -12.73 -9.76
CA ASP A 116 -17.05 -12.42 -8.87
C ASP A 116 -16.75 -12.74 -7.39
N LYS A 117 -15.47 -13.01 -7.05
CA LYS A 117 -15.01 -13.17 -5.65
C LYS A 117 -14.81 -11.84 -4.93
N ILE A 118 -14.73 -10.74 -5.66
CA ILE A 118 -14.90 -9.40 -5.10
C ILE A 118 -16.26 -8.85 -5.57
N PRO A 119 -17.08 -8.30 -4.65
CA PRO A 119 -18.34 -7.66 -5.02
C PRO A 119 -18.17 -6.57 -6.08
N LEU A 120 -19.17 -6.45 -6.96
CA LEU A 120 -19.25 -5.37 -7.96
C LEU A 120 -18.12 -5.36 -9.02
N ASN A 121 -17.27 -6.39 -9.09
CA ASN A 121 -16.19 -6.52 -10.09
C ASN A 121 -16.66 -6.90 -11.52
N ARG A 122 -17.93 -6.64 -11.87
CA ARG A 122 -18.50 -7.03 -13.17
C ARG A 122 -17.79 -6.37 -14.36
N TYR A 123 -17.18 -5.21 -14.13
CA TYR A 123 -16.41 -4.43 -15.10
C TYR A 123 -14.90 -4.66 -15.01
N GLY A 124 -14.44 -5.64 -14.21
CA GLY A 124 -13.03 -5.94 -14.00
C GLY A 124 -12.30 -4.99 -13.02
N VAL A 125 -13.02 -4.00 -12.50
CA VAL A 125 -12.63 -3.12 -11.40
C VAL A 125 -13.71 -3.18 -10.33
N ALA A 126 -13.30 -3.25 -9.07
CA ALA A 126 -14.21 -3.35 -7.94
C ALA A 126 -13.98 -2.25 -6.91
N PRO A 127 -15.05 -1.58 -6.43
CA PRO A 127 -14.96 -0.68 -5.29
C PRO A 127 -14.71 -1.47 -4.00
N VAL A 128 -13.79 -0.99 -3.17
CA VAL A 128 -13.42 -1.64 -1.90
C VAL A 128 -13.22 -0.58 -0.83
N ILE A 129 -13.61 -0.93 0.40
CA ILE A 129 -13.28 -0.19 1.63
C ILE A 129 -12.38 -1.09 2.47
N ILE A 130 -11.25 -0.57 2.93
CA ILE A 130 -10.28 -1.29 3.75
C ILE A 130 -10.01 -0.49 5.02
N ALA A 131 -10.22 -1.14 6.15
CA ALA A 131 -9.84 -0.62 7.46
C ALA A 131 -8.53 -1.26 7.92
N SER A 132 -7.67 -0.48 8.58
CA SER A 132 -6.47 -0.96 9.23
C SER A 132 -6.21 -0.25 10.55
N VAL A 133 -5.52 -0.94 11.45
CA VAL A 133 -4.94 -0.35 12.66
C VAL A 133 -3.42 -0.48 12.54
N GLY A 134 -2.70 0.59 12.82
CA GLY A 134 -1.25 0.59 12.70
C GLY A 134 -0.55 1.23 13.88
N THR A 135 0.75 1.03 13.93
CA THR A 135 1.68 1.64 14.87
C THR A 135 2.95 2.06 14.16
N HIS A 136 3.72 2.97 14.75
CA HIS A 136 5.01 3.36 14.21
C HIS A 136 6.03 3.62 15.32
N TYR A 137 7.30 3.41 14.99
CA TYR A 137 8.44 3.76 15.83
C TYR A 137 9.55 4.32 14.95
N GLY A 138 9.86 5.60 15.11
CA GLY A 138 10.70 6.34 14.16
C GLY A 138 10.16 6.22 12.73
N PRO A 139 11.02 5.91 11.73
CA PRO A 139 10.60 5.79 10.34
C PRO A 139 9.84 4.47 10.06
N MET A 140 9.91 3.48 10.94
CA MET A 140 9.26 2.19 10.72
C MET A 140 7.79 2.23 11.14
N ALA A 141 6.92 1.65 10.32
CA ALA A 141 5.51 1.46 10.68
C ALA A 141 5.01 0.08 10.29
N ALA A 142 4.07 -0.44 11.07
CA ALA A 142 3.39 -1.70 10.80
C ALA A 142 1.88 -1.52 10.89
N GLU A 143 1.12 -2.25 10.06
CA GLU A 143 -0.34 -2.21 10.05
C GLU A 143 -0.93 -3.62 10.05
N LEU A 144 -2.02 -3.79 10.80
CA LEU A 144 -2.97 -4.86 10.64
C LEU A 144 -4.11 -4.39 9.74
N VAL A 145 -4.17 -4.95 8.53
CA VAL A 145 -5.12 -4.59 7.48
C VAL A 145 -6.22 -5.64 7.40
N LEU A 146 -7.49 -5.20 7.45
CA LEU A 146 -8.66 -6.06 7.32
C LEU A 146 -9.14 -6.08 5.86
N LEU A 147 -9.00 -7.24 5.21
CA LEU A 147 -9.37 -7.44 3.80
C LEU A 147 -10.84 -7.90 3.71
N GLY A 148 -11.73 -7.04 4.20
CA GLY A 148 -13.15 -7.35 4.40
C GLY A 148 -13.33 -8.50 5.41
N PHE A 149 -14.34 -9.35 5.18
CA PHE A 149 -14.63 -10.50 6.05
C PHE A 149 -13.83 -11.77 5.71
N ASN A 150 -12.83 -11.68 4.81
CA ASN A 150 -12.14 -12.86 4.29
C ASN A 150 -10.77 -13.12 4.92
N ALA A 151 -10.00 -12.07 5.19
CA ALA A 151 -8.63 -12.20 5.65
C ALA A 151 -8.15 -10.97 6.44
N ALA A 152 -7.08 -11.18 7.19
CA ALA A 152 -6.25 -10.12 7.76
C ALA A 152 -4.82 -10.22 7.22
N MET A 153 -4.19 -9.07 7.00
CA MET A 153 -2.82 -8.96 6.51
C MET A 153 -2.02 -8.05 7.42
N VAL A 154 -0.78 -8.43 7.69
CA VAL A 154 0.20 -7.56 8.36
C VAL A 154 1.10 -6.95 7.31
N THR A 155 1.23 -5.63 7.32
CA THR A 155 2.20 -4.89 6.50
C THR A 155 3.25 -4.22 7.38
N THR A 156 4.40 -3.93 6.79
CA THR A 156 5.45 -3.11 7.39
C THR A 156 6.07 -2.21 6.33
N GLY A 157 6.69 -1.12 6.74
CA GLY A 157 7.24 -0.15 5.81
C GLY A 157 8.01 0.99 6.46
N LEU A 158 8.47 1.91 5.61
CA LEU A 158 9.24 3.08 5.94
C LEU A 158 8.47 4.37 5.63
N ARG A 159 8.53 5.32 6.56
CA ARG A 159 8.02 6.69 6.49
C ARG A 159 9.17 7.65 6.24
N PHE A 160 9.01 8.60 5.32
CA PHE A 160 10.01 9.61 4.95
C PHE A 160 9.38 10.86 4.34
#